data_AF-A0AAJ3Q881-F1
#
_entry.id   AF-A0AAJ3Q881-F1
#
_cell.length_a   1.000
_cell.length_b   1.000
_cell.length_c   1.000
_cell.angle_alpha   90.00
_cell.angle_beta   90.00
_cell.angle_gamma   90.00
#
_symmetry.space_group_name_H-M   'P 1'
#
loop_
_entity.id
_entity.type
_entity.pdbx_description
1 polymer ?
#
loop_
_entity_poly.entity_id
_entity_poly.type
_entity_poly.pdbx_seq_one_letter_code
_entity_poly.pdbx_strand_id
1 'polypeptide(L)'
;MSSPISEEKENPIVTLRAQAEKFDFSKLRADEKDISANSGKQMYEDFDRMNFVINKKNIDTILIKALINRDKEEFDKFWEKYCEGLKVSNDKETDRYKEEVEKFYNIGKGYTNLLPKEEDENKSYRAFAKEVFKEIFKYAEAQVPSDSILEELVINCNQAGYVGALYAEDKPLFHVAMAYELVFGSSHTTHINCSDPSHATIRIEEKIAVCTLAKSEEELCKLDSSLEFTLKSQGDKNVTYEDGKLSLTVPKRLKDYNIGDKNLFDVIKECFQKFCERLGFFKIKIEHGLGDPLEVSDHLENMEPPIRSNEHGLN
;
A
#
# COMPACT_ATOMS: atom_id res chain seq x y z
N MET A 1 -7.32 25.33 -43.82
CA MET A 1 -6.28 25.20 -42.77
C MET A 1 -6.85 25.83 -41.53
N SER A 2 -7.29 24.99 -40.59
CA SER A 2 -7.82 25.43 -39.30
C SER A 2 -6.77 25.10 -38.26
N SER A 3 -6.29 26.11 -37.55
CA SER A 3 -5.36 25.97 -36.45
C SER A 3 -5.90 24.99 -35.40
N PRO A 4 -5.07 24.12 -34.80
CA PRO A 4 -5.50 23.34 -33.67
C PRO A 4 -5.69 24.31 -32.49
N ILE A 5 -6.91 24.34 -31.96
CA ILE A 5 -7.23 24.97 -30.68
C ILE A 5 -6.36 24.24 -29.65
N SER A 6 -5.46 24.97 -28.98
CA SER A 6 -4.73 24.42 -27.85
C SER A 6 -5.76 24.05 -26.79
N GLU A 7 -5.88 22.78 -26.46
CA GLU A 7 -6.44 22.37 -25.17
C GLU A 7 -5.67 23.14 -24.09
N GLU A 8 -6.34 24.05 -23.39
CA GLU A 8 -5.78 24.65 -22.18
C GLU A 8 -5.38 23.50 -21.27
N LYS A 9 -4.08 23.31 -21.04
CA LYS A 9 -3.59 22.38 -20.03
C LYS A 9 -4.21 22.81 -18.70
N GLU A 10 -5.20 22.04 -18.25
CA GLU A 10 -5.88 22.26 -16.99
C GLU A 10 -4.83 22.41 -15.88
N ASN A 11 -4.96 23.45 -15.04
CA ASN A 11 -3.94 23.74 -14.05
C ASN A 11 -3.86 22.55 -13.07
N PRO A 12 -2.71 21.85 -12.99
CA PRO A 12 -2.59 20.61 -12.21
C PRO A 12 -2.86 20.83 -10.72
N ILE A 13 -2.64 22.06 -10.22
CA ILE A 13 -2.95 22.44 -8.83
C ILE A 13 -4.46 22.57 -8.61
N VAL A 14 -5.23 23.03 -9.62
CA VAL A 14 -6.69 23.11 -9.55
C VAL A 14 -7.30 21.71 -9.59
N THR A 15 -6.84 20.85 -10.51
CA THR A 15 -7.26 19.45 -10.60
C THR A 15 -6.97 18.69 -9.31
N LEU A 16 -5.77 18.87 -8.76
CA LEU A 16 -5.35 18.33 -7.46
C LEU A 16 -6.28 18.77 -6.31
N ARG A 17 -6.59 20.07 -6.21
CA ARG A 17 -7.49 20.58 -5.16
C ARG A 17 -8.88 19.95 -5.28
N ALA A 18 -9.40 19.85 -6.50
CA ALA A 18 -10.69 19.22 -6.77
C ALA A 18 -10.69 17.71 -6.46
N GLN A 19 -9.58 17.00 -6.67
CA GLN A 19 -9.45 15.59 -6.29
C GLN A 19 -9.31 15.42 -4.77
N ALA A 20 -8.56 16.32 -4.10
CA ALA A 20 -8.50 16.35 -2.64
C ALA A 20 -9.88 16.61 -2.01
N GLU A 21 -10.69 17.44 -2.65
CA GLU A 21 -12.10 17.67 -2.32
C GLU A 21 -13.04 16.50 -2.67
N LYS A 22 -12.54 15.40 -3.23
CA LYS A 22 -13.31 14.17 -3.48
C LYS A 22 -12.73 12.96 -2.76
N PHE A 23 -11.63 13.14 -2.04
CA PHE A 23 -11.00 12.06 -1.30
C PHE A 23 -11.75 11.79 0.00
N ASP A 24 -12.11 10.53 0.24
CA ASP A 24 -12.77 10.04 1.45
C ASP A 24 -12.27 8.62 1.76
N PHE A 25 -12.81 8.00 2.81
CA PHE A 25 -12.42 6.65 3.23
C PHE A 25 -12.60 5.59 2.14
N SER A 26 -13.60 5.73 1.27
CA SER A 26 -13.82 4.77 0.18
C SER A 26 -12.63 4.73 -0.78
N LYS A 27 -11.87 5.83 -0.89
CA LYS A 27 -10.67 5.93 -1.73
C LYS A 27 -9.45 5.20 -1.18
N LEU A 28 -9.52 4.70 0.06
CA LEU A 28 -8.52 3.78 0.64
C LEU A 28 -8.82 2.32 0.28
N ARG A 29 -10.02 2.01 -0.22
CA ARG A 29 -10.39 0.68 -0.69
C ARG A 29 -10.29 0.62 -2.21
N ALA A 30 -10.19 -0.60 -2.72
CA ALA A 30 -10.40 -0.85 -4.13
C ALA A 30 -11.80 -0.41 -4.55
N ASP A 31 -11.93 0.11 -5.77
CA ASP A 31 -13.23 0.46 -6.33
C ASP A 31 -14.10 -0.80 -6.42
N GLU A 32 -15.40 -0.70 -6.12
CA GLU A 32 -16.34 -1.82 -6.19
C GLU A 32 -16.41 -2.45 -7.60
N LYS A 33 -16.07 -1.67 -8.64
CA LYS A 33 -16.01 -2.12 -10.03
C LYS A 33 -14.65 -2.68 -10.43
N ASP A 34 -13.64 -2.61 -9.57
CA ASP A 34 -12.33 -3.18 -9.84
C ASP A 34 -12.39 -4.71 -9.79
N ILE A 35 -12.57 -5.33 -10.95
CA ILE A 35 -12.67 -6.79 -11.07
C ILE A 35 -11.38 -7.48 -10.60
N SER A 36 -10.22 -6.86 -10.78
CA SER A 36 -8.92 -7.44 -10.40
C SER A 36 -8.79 -7.51 -8.87
N ALA A 37 -9.06 -6.41 -8.19
CA ALA A 37 -9.02 -6.34 -6.73
C ALA A 37 -10.12 -7.19 -6.11
N ASN A 38 -11.36 -7.04 -6.60
CA ASN A 38 -12.49 -7.79 -6.08
C ASN A 38 -12.37 -9.28 -6.37
N SER A 39 -11.69 -9.77 -7.40
CA SER A 39 -11.47 -11.22 -7.57
C SER A 39 -10.34 -11.78 -6.69
N GLY A 40 -9.61 -10.92 -5.96
CA GLY A 40 -8.37 -11.26 -5.25
C GLY A 40 -7.17 -11.44 -6.19
N LYS A 41 -7.35 -11.22 -7.50
CA LYS A 41 -6.27 -11.34 -8.49
C LYS A 41 -5.19 -10.30 -8.24
N GLN A 42 -5.59 -9.06 -7.91
CA GLN A 42 -4.63 -8.00 -7.62
C GLN A 42 -3.71 -8.36 -6.46
N MET A 43 -4.27 -8.90 -5.37
CA MET A 43 -3.48 -9.38 -4.24
C MET A 43 -2.58 -10.56 -4.61
N TYR A 44 -3.08 -11.50 -5.42
CA TYR A 44 -2.25 -12.61 -5.93
C TYR A 44 -1.04 -12.13 -6.71
N GLU A 45 -1.24 -11.17 -7.63
CA GLU A 45 -0.15 -10.53 -8.38
C GLU A 45 0.77 -9.74 -7.45
N ASP A 46 0.22 -9.02 -6.48
CA ASP A 46 0.98 -8.14 -5.59
C ASP A 46 1.77 -8.87 -4.51
N PHE A 47 1.41 -10.09 -4.12
CA PHE A 47 2.19 -10.86 -3.13
C PHE A 47 3.68 -10.90 -3.48
N ASP A 48 4.02 -10.99 -4.77
CA ASP A 48 5.39 -11.10 -5.25
C ASP A 48 6.28 -9.87 -4.97
N ARG A 49 5.68 -8.74 -4.60
CA ARG A 49 6.34 -7.44 -4.42
C ARG A 49 6.06 -6.83 -3.05
N MET A 50 5.40 -7.57 -2.17
CA MET A 50 5.06 -7.15 -0.82
C MET A 50 5.97 -7.76 0.23
N ASN A 51 6.31 -6.95 1.24
CA ASN A 51 6.90 -7.42 2.49
C ASN A 51 5.87 -7.26 3.60
N PHE A 52 5.80 -8.25 4.48
CA PHE A 52 4.93 -8.21 5.64
C PHE A 52 5.73 -8.24 6.92
N VAL A 53 5.21 -7.56 7.94
CA VAL A 53 5.66 -7.69 9.32
C VAL A 53 4.45 -8.08 10.16
N ILE A 54 4.44 -9.34 10.62
CA ILE A 54 3.35 -9.87 11.44
C ILE A 54 3.92 -10.26 12.78
N ASN A 55 3.32 -9.79 13.88
CA ASN A 55 3.81 -10.05 15.24
C ASN A 55 5.33 -9.80 15.39
N LYS A 56 5.83 -8.70 14.80
CA LYS A 56 7.25 -8.30 14.75
C LYS A 56 8.18 -9.27 13.98
N LYS A 57 7.64 -10.32 13.35
CA LYS A 57 8.38 -11.21 12.47
C LYS A 57 8.29 -10.69 11.03
N ASN A 58 9.46 -10.57 10.39
CA ASN A 58 9.53 -10.18 8.99
C ASN A 58 9.22 -11.39 8.10
N ILE A 59 8.34 -11.19 7.13
CA ILE A 59 8.09 -12.11 6.02
C ILE A 59 8.42 -11.33 4.75
N ASP A 60 9.63 -11.56 4.26
CA ASP A 60 10.14 -10.86 3.08
C ASP A 60 9.52 -11.39 1.78
N THR A 61 9.74 -10.64 0.71
CA THR A 61 9.30 -10.99 -0.64
C THR A 61 9.80 -12.36 -1.13
N ILE A 62 10.93 -12.88 -0.65
CA ILE A 62 11.46 -14.17 -1.09
C ILE A 62 10.62 -15.31 -0.51
N LEU A 63 10.29 -15.24 0.78
CA LEU A 63 9.38 -16.18 1.44
C LEU A 63 7.99 -16.13 0.81
N ILE A 64 7.44 -14.93 0.58
CA ILE A 64 6.13 -14.80 -0.07
C ILE A 64 6.17 -15.37 -1.49
N LYS A 65 7.20 -15.05 -2.29
CA LYS A 65 7.37 -15.63 -3.63
C LYS A 65 7.42 -17.14 -3.60
N ALA A 66 8.14 -17.74 -2.66
CA ALA A 66 8.16 -19.19 -2.50
C ALA A 66 6.75 -19.74 -2.25
N LEU A 67 5.98 -19.11 -1.36
CA LEU A 67 4.63 -19.53 -1.00
C LEU A 67 3.62 -19.41 -2.14
N ILE A 68 3.79 -18.46 -3.05
CA ILE A 68 2.87 -18.29 -4.20
C ILE A 68 3.34 -19.00 -5.47
N ASN A 69 4.60 -19.43 -5.52
CA ASN A 69 5.15 -20.05 -6.73
C ASN A 69 4.57 -21.46 -6.94
N ARG A 70 4.29 -21.75 -8.21
CA ARG A 70 3.71 -23.01 -8.69
C ARG A 70 4.73 -23.88 -9.43
N ASP A 71 5.76 -23.28 -10.00
CA ASP A 71 6.72 -23.93 -10.87
C ASP A 71 8.07 -24.07 -10.15
N LYS A 72 8.54 -25.30 -10.01
CA LYS A 72 9.79 -25.58 -9.32
C LYS A 72 10.99 -25.04 -10.09
N GLU A 73 10.98 -25.14 -11.41
CA GLU A 73 12.10 -24.69 -12.24
C GLU A 73 12.20 -23.15 -12.22
N GLU A 74 11.06 -22.46 -12.26
CA GLU A 74 11.01 -21.00 -12.10
C GLU A 74 11.49 -20.57 -10.72
N PHE A 75 11.06 -21.28 -9.67
CA PHE A 75 11.52 -21.05 -8.30
C PHE A 75 13.03 -21.29 -8.14
N ASP A 76 13.55 -22.41 -8.65
CA ASP A 76 14.97 -22.77 -8.55
C ASP A 76 15.83 -21.70 -9.26
N LYS A 77 15.44 -21.25 -10.46
CA LYS A 77 16.12 -20.15 -11.18
C LYS A 77 16.12 -18.84 -10.39
N PHE A 78 14.99 -18.50 -9.79
CA PHE A 78 14.86 -17.31 -8.95
C PHE A 78 15.78 -17.40 -7.72
N TRP A 79 15.81 -18.55 -7.06
CA TRP A 79 16.63 -18.81 -5.89
C TRP A 79 18.14 -18.77 -6.21
N GLU A 80 18.56 -19.37 -7.33
CA GLU A 80 19.94 -19.31 -7.80
C GLU A 80 20.39 -17.85 -8.01
N LYS A 81 19.58 -17.04 -8.70
CA LYS A 81 19.86 -15.62 -8.92
C LYS A 81 19.96 -14.83 -7.61
N TYR A 82 19.09 -15.13 -6.63
CA TYR A 82 19.14 -14.53 -5.31
C TYR A 82 20.45 -14.89 -4.57
N CYS A 83 20.82 -16.17 -4.58
CA CYS A 83 22.06 -16.65 -3.97
C CYS A 83 23.31 -16.04 -4.62
N GLU A 84 23.32 -15.83 -5.93
CA GLU A 84 24.43 -15.16 -6.63
C GLU A 84 24.65 -13.73 -6.12
N GLY A 85 23.57 -13.01 -5.82
CA GLY A 85 23.64 -11.67 -5.20
C GLY A 85 24.12 -11.70 -3.75
N LEU A 86 23.91 -12.81 -3.03
CA LEU A 86 24.28 -13.00 -1.63
C LEU A 86 25.70 -13.51 -1.39
N LYS A 87 26.48 -13.82 -2.43
CA LYS A 87 27.85 -14.39 -2.37
C LYS A 87 28.90 -13.58 -1.56
N VAL A 88 28.47 -12.60 -0.76
CA VAL A 88 29.25 -11.84 0.25
C VAL A 88 28.92 -12.26 1.69
N SER A 89 27.96 -13.17 1.94
CA SER A 89 27.50 -13.53 3.29
C SER A 89 27.62 -15.03 3.62
N ASN A 90 27.72 -15.32 4.93
CA ASN A 90 28.19 -16.54 5.58
C ASN A 90 27.35 -17.81 5.28
N ASP A 91 27.97 -18.88 4.76
CA ASP A 91 27.30 -20.07 4.19
C ASP A 91 26.21 -20.71 5.08
N LYS A 92 26.42 -20.79 6.40
CA LYS A 92 25.47 -21.48 7.31
C LYS A 92 24.12 -20.79 7.48
N GLU A 93 24.09 -19.46 7.41
CA GLU A 93 22.86 -18.69 7.58
C GLU A 93 22.00 -18.79 6.30
N THR A 94 22.67 -18.75 5.15
CA THR A 94 22.08 -18.97 3.83
C THR A 94 21.46 -20.36 3.71
N ASP A 95 22.13 -21.42 4.19
CA ASP A 95 21.59 -22.78 4.17
C ASP A 95 20.31 -22.92 5.01
N ARG A 96 20.29 -22.35 6.22
CA ARG A 96 19.09 -22.39 7.08
C ARG A 96 17.93 -21.63 6.44
N TYR A 97 18.20 -20.48 5.85
CA TYR A 97 17.19 -19.69 5.17
C TYR A 97 16.67 -20.39 3.90
N LYS A 98 17.54 -21.12 3.18
CA LYS A 98 17.12 -21.98 2.06
C LYS A 98 16.10 -23.02 2.48
N GLU A 99 16.35 -23.73 3.59
CA GLU A 99 15.40 -24.72 4.11
C GLU A 99 14.05 -24.08 4.46
N GLU A 100 14.05 -22.85 4.95
CA GLU A 100 12.84 -22.09 5.27
C GLU A 100 12.05 -21.73 4.00
N VAL A 101 12.74 -21.24 2.97
CA VAL A 101 12.14 -20.90 1.68
C VAL A 101 11.60 -22.16 0.99
N GLU A 102 12.31 -23.29 1.04
CA GLU A 102 11.82 -24.58 0.52
C GLU A 102 10.56 -25.06 1.28
N LYS A 103 10.46 -24.83 2.60
CA LYS A 103 9.24 -25.13 3.37
C LYS A 103 8.06 -24.29 2.87
N PHE A 104 8.26 -22.99 2.67
CA PHE A 104 7.23 -22.09 2.13
C PHE A 104 6.76 -22.55 0.74
N TYR A 105 7.69 -22.91 -0.14
CA TYR A 105 7.36 -23.46 -1.46
C TYR A 105 6.50 -24.73 -1.37
N ASN A 106 6.88 -25.68 -0.51
CA ASN A 106 6.13 -26.93 -0.36
C ASN A 106 4.73 -26.72 0.22
N ILE A 107 4.58 -25.77 1.16
CA ILE A 107 3.27 -25.36 1.71
C ILE A 107 2.41 -24.76 0.60
N GLY A 108 2.95 -23.78 -0.13
CA GLY A 108 2.27 -23.07 -1.22
C GLY A 108 1.76 -24.00 -2.32
N LYS A 109 2.61 -24.96 -2.71
CA LYS A 109 2.25 -26.01 -3.67
C LYS A 109 1.00 -26.79 -3.27
N GLY A 110 0.78 -26.99 -1.96
CA GLY A 110 -0.40 -27.67 -1.41
C GLY A 110 -1.72 -26.93 -1.65
N TYR A 111 -1.68 -25.64 -1.98
CA TYR A 111 -2.85 -24.80 -2.20
C TYR A 111 -3.10 -24.47 -3.67
N THR A 112 -2.26 -24.93 -4.60
CA THR A 112 -2.37 -24.61 -6.04
C THR A 112 -3.70 -25.05 -6.66
N ASN A 113 -4.39 -26.04 -6.06
CA ASN A 113 -5.73 -26.46 -6.45
C ASN A 113 -6.83 -25.42 -6.16
N LEU A 114 -6.56 -24.40 -5.34
CA LEU A 114 -7.46 -23.28 -5.06
C LEU A 114 -7.32 -22.13 -6.08
N LEU A 115 -6.35 -22.21 -6.99
CA LEU A 115 -6.21 -21.23 -8.06
C LEU A 115 -7.27 -21.48 -9.15
N PRO A 116 -7.81 -20.42 -9.76
CA PRO A 116 -8.77 -20.57 -10.84
C PRO A 116 -8.11 -21.17 -12.07
N LYS A 117 -8.87 -21.98 -12.81
CA LYS A 117 -8.46 -22.58 -14.07
C LYS A 117 -8.76 -21.66 -15.24
N GLU A 118 -8.14 -21.91 -16.40
CA GLU A 118 -8.37 -21.09 -17.59
C GLU A 118 -9.84 -21.08 -18.04
N GLU A 119 -10.52 -22.20 -17.84
CA GLU A 119 -11.92 -22.47 -18.18
C GLU A 119 -12.95 -21.89 -17.22
N ASP A 120 -12.53 -21.34 -16.07
CA ASP A 120 -13.44 -20.76 -15.10
C ASP A 120 -13.98 -19.40 -15.60
N GLU A 121 -15.31 -19.29 -15.73
CA GLU A 121 -15.97 -18.05 -16.19
C GLU A 121 -15.74 -16.88 -15.22
N ASN A 122 -15.67 -17.15 -13.91
CA ASN A 122 -15.45 -16.15 -12.86
C ASN A 122 -14.20 -16.48 -12.05
N LYS A 123 -13.03 -16.23 -12.63
CA LYS A 123 -11.73 -16.51 -11.99
C LYS A 123 -11.63 -15.75 -10.67
N SER A 124 -11.58 -16.50 -9.57
CA SER A 124 -11.38 -15.95 -8.22
C SER A 124 -10.12 -16.52 -7.60
N TYR A 125 -9.24 -15.63 -7.14
CA TYR A 125 -8.01 -15.96 -6.44
C TYR A 125 -8.18 -15.85 -4.92
N ARG A 126 -9.38 -15.45 -4.45
CA ARG A 126 -9.65 -15.16 -3.04
C ARG A 126 -9.30 -16.33 -2.11
N ALA A 127 -9.73 -17.54 -2.46
CA ALA A 127 -9.49 -18.73 -1.64
C ALA A 127 -7.99 -19.01 -1.46
N PHE A 128 -7.23 -18.96 -2.55
CA PHE A 128 -5.78 -19.11 -2.51
C PHE A 128 -5.12 -17.99 -1.68
N ALA A 129 -5.48 -16.73 -1.94
CA ALA A 129 -4.89 -15.59 -1.24
C ALA A 129 -5.18 -15.62 0.28
N LYS A 130 -6.35 -16.10 0.70
CA LYS A 130 -6.66 -16.34 2.11
C LYS A 130 -5.74 -17.37 2.75
N GLU A 131 -5.46 -18.48 2.07
CA GLU A 131 -4.52 -19.49 2.60
C GLU A 131 -3.09 -18.92 2.69
N VAL A 132 -2.65 -18.13 1.70
CA VAL A 132 -1.36 -17.42 1.78
C VAL A 132 -1.29 -16.54 3.03
N PHE A 133 -2.32 -15.73 3.29
CA PHE A 133 -2.40 -14.94 4.53
C PHE A 133 -2.34 -15.83 5.78
N LYS A 134 -3.17 -16.87 5.86
CA LYS A 134 -3.18 -17.79 7.02
C LYS A 134 -1.79 -18.37 7.30
N GLU A 135 -1.06 -18.78 6.28
CA GLU A 135 0.27 -19.35 6.43
C GLU A 135 1.29 -18.33 6.94
N ILE A 136 1.27 -17.08 6.47
CA ILE A 136 2.19 -16.05 6.98
C ILE A 136 1.85 -15.63 8.42
N PHE A 137 0.57 -15.66 8.83
CA PHE A 137 0.17 -15.48 10.24
C PHE A 137 0.67 -16.63 11.12
N LYS A 138 0.46 -17.89 10.69
CA LYS A 138 0.95 -19.07 11.41
C LYS A 138 2.47 -19.06 11.56
N TYR A 139 3.18 -18.73 10.49
CA TYR A 139 4.63 -18.60 10.49
C TYR A 139 5.12 -17.52 11.47
N ALA A 140 4.37 -16.43 11.62
CA ALA A 140 4.62 -15.36 12.57
C ALA A 140 4.18 -15.67 14.00
N GLU A 141 3.67 -16.88 14.26
CA GLU A 141 3.10 -17.29 15.56
C GLU A 141 2.02 -16.30 16.05
N ALA A 142 1.28 -15.71 15.09
CA ALA A 142 0.24 -14.73 15.34
C ALA A 142 -1.14 -15.37 15.26
N GLN A 143 -2.15 -14.73 15.87
CA GLN A 143 -3.53 -15.15 15.67
C GLN A 143 -3.94 -14.92 14.22
N VAL A 144 -4.60 -15.92 13.64
CA VAL A 144 -5.18 -15.80 12.30
C VAL A 144 -6.46 -14.96 12.39
N PRO A 145 -6.61 -13.89 11.61
CA PRO A 145 -7.83 -13.10 11.58
C PRO A 145 -9.06 -13.92 11.16
N SER A 146 -10.24 -13.43 11.51
CA SER A 146 -11.53 -13.92 11.03
C SER A 146 -11.62 -13.89 9.51
N ASP A 147 -12.49 -14.73 8.93
CA ASP A 147 -12.64 -14.83 7.48
C ASP A 147 -13.04 -13.48 6.84
N SER A 148 -13.85 -12.68 7.53
CA SER A 148 -14.22 -11.33 7.09
C SER A 148 -13.00 -10.40 7.00
N ILE A 149 -12.06 -10.47 7.94
CA ILE A 149 -10.83 -9.67 7.88
C ILE A 149 -9.89 -10.21 6.81
N LEU A 150 -9.77 -11.53 6.67
CA LEU A 150 -8.98 -12.12 5.59
C LEU A 150 -9.52 -11.72 4.20
N GLU A 151 -10.84 -11.69 4.02
CA GLU A 151 -11.48 -11.20 2.80
C GLU A 151 -11.13 -9.72 2.54
N GLU A 152 -11.22 -8.89 3.58
CA GLU A 152 -10.87 -7.47 3.52
C GLU A 152 -9.40 -7.25 3.12
N LEU A 153 -8.48 -8.04 3.69
CA LEU A 153 -7.07 -8.02 3.33
C LEU A 153 -6.85 -8.45 1.87
N VAL A 154 -7.52 -9.51 1.43
CA VAL A 154 -7.40 -9.98 0.04
C VAL A 154 -7.86 -8.94 -0.97
N ILE A 155 -8.94 -8.20 -0.69
CA ILE A 155 -9.48 -7.22 -1.64
C ILE A 155 -8.68 -5.91 -1.59
N ASN A 156 -8.30 -5.45 -0.40
CA ASN A 156 -7.81 -4.08 -0.22
C ASN A 156 -6.34 -3.96 0.18
N CYS A 157 -5.68 -5.01 0.71
CA CYS A 157 -4.28 -4.94 1.13
C CYS A 157 -3.29 -5.12 -0.04
N ASN A 158 -3.50 -4.36 -1.11
CA ASN A 158 -2.73 -4.38 -2.36
C ASN A 158 -2.76 -2.96 -2.99
N GLN A 159 -2.15 -2.77 -4.18
CA GLN A 159 -2.06 -1.46 -4.84
C GLN A 159 -3.37 -0.84 -5.29
N ALA A 160 -4.45 -1.63 -5.43
CA ALA A 160 -5.75 -1.08 -5.75
C ALA A 160 -6.45 -0.47 -4.52
N GLY A 161 -5.99 -0.82 -3.30
CA GLY A 161 -6.53 -0.32 -2.04
C GLY A 161 -5.50 0.42 -1.20
N TYR A 162 -5.04 -0.23 -0.11
CA TYR A 162 -4.25 0.40 0.94
C TYR A 162 -2.88 0.89 0.49
N VAL A 163 -2.24 0.19 -0.45
CA VAL A 163 -0.91 0.52 -0.96
C VAL A 163 -1.03 1.57 -2.05
N GLY A 164 -0.22 2.62 -1.99
CA GLY A 164 -0.28 3.70 -2.98
C GLY A 164 -1.47 4.64 -2.79
N ALA A 165 -2.18 4.58 -1.67
CA ALA A 165 -3.41 5.35 -1.42
C ALA A 165 -3.28 6.87 -1.68
N LEU A 166 -2.08 7.43 -1.56
CA LEU A 166 -1.81 8.85 -1.81
C LEU A 166 -1.24 9.17 -3.20
N TYR A 167 -0.63 8.21 -3.90
CA TYR A 167 0.21 8.47 -5.08
C TYR A 167 0.07 7.47 -6.24
N ALA A 168 -0.88 6.53 -6.18
CA ALA A 168 -1.23 5.72 -7.34
C ALA A 168 -1.80 6.58 -8.49
N GLU A 169 -1.92 6.03 -9.69
CA GLU A 169 -2.19 6.77 -10.94
C GLU A 169 -3.45 7.66 -10.93
N ASP A 170 -4.46 7.28 -10.13
CA ASP A 170 -5.71 8.01 -9.93
C ASP A 170 -5.69 8.95 -8.71
N LYS A 171 -4.56 9.04 -8.01
CA LYS A 171 -4.42 9.75 -6.74
C LYS A 171 -3.75 11.10 -6.91
N PRO A 172 -4.02 12.06 -6.01
CA PRO A 172 -3.68 13.45 -6.30
C PRO A 172 -2.17 13.71 -6.30
N LEU A 173 -1.36 12.97 -5.51
CA LEU A 173 0.09 13.16 -5.55
C LEU A 173 0.73 12.68 -6.87
N PHE A 174 0.13 11.70 -7.56
CA PHE A 174 0.64 11.22 -8.85
C PHE A 174 0.57 12.31 -9.92
N HIS A 175 -0.62 12.90 -10.08
CA HIS A 175 -0.83 13.95 -11.07
C HIS A 175 0.02 15.19 -10.78
N VAL A 176 0.23 15.50 -9.50
CA VAL A 176 1.16 16.56 -9.11
C VAL A 176 2.58 16.21 -9.50
N ALA A 177 3.08 15.02 -9.19
CA ALA A 177 4.43 14.61 -9.58
C ALA A 177 4.62 14.77 -11.11
N MET A 178 3.68 14.25 -11.90
CA MET A 178 3.71 14.33 -13.36
C MET A 178 3.73 15.76 -13.89
N ALA A 179 3.00 16.68 -13.25
CA ALA A 179 3.01 18.09 -13.63
C ALA A 179 4.40 18.74 -13.49
N TYR A 180 5.20 18.29 -12.52
CA TYR A 180 6.58 18.73 -12.28
C TYR A 180 7.62 17.86 -13.00
N GLU A 181 7.20 17.02 -13.96
CA GLU A 181 8.04 16.07 -14.68
C GLU A 181 8.77 15.07 -13.75
N LEU A 182 8.11 14.70 -12.66
CA LEU A 182 8.59 13.75 -11.66
C LEU A 182 7.81 12.44 -11.73
N VAL A 183 8.47 11.37 -11.32
CA VAL A 183 7.87 10.04 -11.13
C VAL A 183 8.12 9.59 -9.71
N PHE A 184 7.10 8.99 -9.11
CA PHE A 184 7.18 8.41 -7.77
C PHE A 184 7.35 6.89 -7.89
N GLY A 185 8.48 6.39 -7.41
CA GLY A 185 8.73 4.96 -7.25
C GLY A 185 8.54 4.60 -5.78
N SER A 186 7.79 3.56 -5.47
CA SER A 186 7.50 3.21 -4.08
C SER A 186 8.03 1.85 -3.69
N SER A 187 8.51 1.77 -2.46
CA SER A 187 8.71 0.53 -1.74
C SER A 187 7.90 0.60 -0.46
N HIS A 188 7.22 -0.47 -0.09
CA HIS A 188 6.37 -0.47 1.08
C HIS A 188 6.57 -1.72 1.94
N THR A 189 6.15 -1.60 3.19
CA THR A 189 6.10 -2.70 4.14
C THR A 189 4.76 -2.66 4.85
N THR A 190 4.06 -3.79 4.83
CA THR A 190 2.74 -3.94 5.43
C THR A 190 2.89 -4.60 6.78
N HIS A 191 2.66 -3.85 7.84
CA HIS A 191 2.61 -4.35 9.20
C HIS A 191 1.18 -4.78 9.52
N ILE A 192 1.02 -6.01 10.02
CA ILE A 192 -0.28 -6.51 10.46
C ILE A 192 -0.14 -7.09 11.86
N ASN A 193 -0.87 -6.51 12.82
CA ASN A 193 -0.94 -7.03 14.17
C ASN A 193 -2.35 -7.54 14.45
N CYS A 194 -2.46 -8.85 14.63
CA CYS A 194 -3.71 -9.54 14.97
C CYS A 194 -3.52 -10.24 16.32
N SER A 195 -4.09 -9.67 17.37
CA SER A 195 -4.08 -10.26 18.72
C SER A 195 -5.37 -11.01 19.03
N ASP A 196 -6.44 -10.71 18.29
CA ASP A 196 -7.76 -11.32 18.40
C ASP A 196 -8.34 -11.50 16.99
N PRO A 197 -8.99 -12.63 16.65
CA PRO A 197 -9.49 -12.87 15.30
C PRO A 197 -10.49 -11.82 14.79
N SER A 198 -11.17 -11.08 15.67
CA SER A 198 -12.10 -10.03 15.27
C SER A 198 -11.44 -8.65 15.13
N HIS A 199 -10.14 -8.49 15.43
CA HIS A 199 -9.43 -7.22 15.34
C HIS A 199 -8.04 -7.37 14.71
N ALA A 200 -7.76 -6.62 13.64
CA ALA A 200 -6.43 -6.54 13.03
C ALA A 200 -6.03 -5.07 12.84
N THR A 201 -4.90 -4.67 13.42
CA THR A 201 -4.31 -3.35 13.14
C THR A 201 -3.39 -3.46 11.95
N ILE A 202 -3.66 -2.66 10.93
CA ILE A 202 -2.91 -2.58 9.68
C ILE A 202 -2.11 -1.29 9.72
N ARG A 203 -0.83 -1.38 9.36
CA ARG A 203 0.01 -0.20 9.15
C ARG A 203 0.83 -0.39 7.89
N ILE A 204 0.60 0.46 6.90
CA ILE A 204 1.41 0.54 5.69
C ILE A 204 2.47 1.61 5.93
N GLU A 205 3.74 1.26 5.73
CA GLU A 205 4.84 2.21 5.65
C GLU A 205 5.34 2.25 4.21
N GLU A 206 5.41 3.42 3.60
CA GLU A 206 5.87 3.55 2.21
C GLU A 206 7.01 4.56 2.14
N LYS A 207 8.08 4.15 1.44
CA LYS A 207 9.18 5.02 1.05
C LYS A 207 9.01 5.31 -0.43
N ILE A 208 8.77 6.57 -0.74
CA ILE A 208 8.42 7.05 -2.07
C ILE A 208 9.64 7.82 -2.61
N ALA A 209 10.43 7.14 -3.45
CA ALA A 209 11.50 7.75 -4.20
C ALA A 209 10.93 8.72 -5.23
N VAL A 210 11.46 9.94 -5.24
CA VAL A 210 11.14 10.96 -6.25
C VAL A 210 12.24 10.99 -7.27
N CYS A 211 11.91 10.66 -8.51
CA CYS A 211 12.83 10.69 -9.64
C CYS A 211 12.34 11.69 -10.69
N THR A 212 13.22 12.11 -11.58
CA THR A 212 12.80 12.84 -12.80
C THR A 212 12.32 11.86 -13.86
N LEU A 213 11.39 12.28 -14.72
CA LEU A 213 11.01 11.49 -15.91
C LEU A 213 12.21 11.16 -16.80
N ALA A 214 13.14 12.11 -16.96
CA ALA A 214 14.32 11.96 -17.81
C ALA A 214 15.35 10.96 -17.25
N LYS A 215 15.36 10.77 -15.93
CA LYS A 215 16.29 9.90 -15.22
C LYS A 215 15.57 9.21 -14.06
N SER A 216 14.75 8.22 -14.39
CA SER A 216 13.99 7.45 -13.40
C SER A 216 14.87 6.64 -12.43
N GLU A 217 16.14 6.41 -12.80
CA GLU A 217 17.13 5.71 -11.96
C GLU A 217 17.86 6.63 -10.98
N GLU A 218 17.82 7.95 -11.17
CA GLU A 218 18.45 8.93 -10.27
C GLU A 218 17.42 9.48 -9.28
N GLU A 219 17.49 8.99 -8.04
CA GLU A 219 16.65 9.47 -6.96
C GLU A 219 17.06 10.89 -6.52
N LEU A 220 16.10 11.82 -6.55
CA LEU A 220 16.29 13.21 -6.13
C LEU A 220 16.16 13.38 -4.61
N CYS A 221 15.14 12.72 -4.05
CA CYS A 221 14.81 12.68 -2.63
C CYS A 221 13.78 11.56 -2.36
N LYS A 222 13.45 11.34 -1.08
CA LYS A 222 12.43 10.39 -0.64
C LYS A 222 11.36 11.07 0.20
N LEU A 223 10.10 10.75 -0.05
CA LEU A 223 9.01 10.98 0.90
C LEU A 223 8.81 9.69 1.69
N ASP A 224 8.36 9.83 2.92
CA ASP A 224 7.93 8.69 3.73
C ASP A 224 6.46 8.89 4.10
N SER A 225 5.61 7.90 3.82
CA SER A 225 4.21 7.91 4.26
C SER A 225 3.96 6.75 5.23
N SER A 226 2.98 6.94 6.10
CA SER A 226 2.40 5.81 6.82
C SER A 226 0.90 5.99 7.02
N LEU A 227 0.17 4.92 6.72
CA LEU A 227 -1.26 4.77 6.95
C LEU A 227 -1.45 3.66 7.98
N GLU A 228 -2.10 3.95 9.10
CA GLU A 228 -2.43 2.98 10.15
C GLU A 228 -3.92 3.02 10.43
N PHE A 229 -4.56 1.87 10.67
CA PHE A 229 -5.96 1.76 11.10
C PHE A 229 -6.22 0.37 11.67
N THR A 230 -7.32 0.22 12.41
CA THR A 230 -7.77 -1.07 12.96
C THR A 230 -9.01 -1.55 12.22
N LEU A 231 -8.93 -2.76 11.67
CA LEU A 231 -10.07 -3.50 11.15
C LEU A 231 -10.75 -4.24 12.28
N LYS A 232 -12.08 -4.16 12.33
CA LYS A 232 -12.92 -4.84 13.31
C LYS A 232 -14.06 -5.58 12.63
N SER A 233 -14.10 -6.89 12.85
CA SER A 233 -15.20 -7.74 12.38
C SER A 233 -16.41 -7.60 13.30
N GLN A 234 -17.59 -7.36 12.72
CA GLN A 234 -18.87 -7.33 13.41
C GLN A 234 -19.77 -8.53 13.03
N GLY A 235 -19.15 -9.68 12.71
CA GLY A 235 -19.82 -10.90 12.24
C GLY A 235 -19.33 -11.33 10.86
N ASP A 236 -20.08 -12.20 10.19
CA ASP A 236 -19.57 -12.97 9.04
C ASP A 236 -19.19 -12.14 7.79
N LYS A 237 -19.63 -10.88 7.68
CA LYS A 237 -19.44 -10.09 6.44
C LYS A 237 -19.08 -8.63 6.59
N ASN A 238 -19.13 -8.07 7.80
CA ASN A 238 -18.97 -6.63 7.99
C ASN A 238 -17.67 -6.33 8.73
N VAL A 239 -16.79 -5.57 8.06
CA VAL A 239 -15.57 -5.03 8.66
C VAL A 239 -15.69 -3.51 8.76
N THR A 240 -15.51 -2.99 9.98
CA THR A 240 -15.42 -1.55 10.24
C THR A 240 -13.98 -1.13 10.47
N TYR A 241 -13.69 0.13 10.16
CA TYR A 241 -12.38 0.73 10.33
C TYR A 241 -12.43 1.67 11.55
N GLU A 242 -11.47 1.54 12.45
CA GLU A 242 -11.34 2.32 13.68
C GLU A 242 -9.90 2.86 13.79
N ASP A 243 -9.69 3.87 14.64
CA ASP A 243 -8.37 4.38 15.07
C ASP A 243 -7.37 4.78 13.97
N GLY A 244 -7.88 5.25 12.83
CA GLY A 244 -7.01 5.52 11.69
C GLY A 244 -6.11 6.76 11.85
N LYS A 245 -4.92 6.67 11.28
CA LYS A 245 -3.84 7.67 11.33
C LYS A 245 -3.15 7.72 9.98
N LEU A 246 -2.80 8.92 9.55
CA LEU A 246 -2.07 9.16 8.31
C LEU A 246 -0.92 10.12 8.58
N SER A 247 0.26 9.80 8.05
CA SER A 247 1.47 10.63 8.16
C SER A 247 2.19 10.71 6.83
N LEU A 248 2.85 11.85 6.59
CA LEU A 248 3.65 12.10 5.39
C LEU A 248 4.82 13.03 5.74
N THR A 249 6.02 12.59 5.41
CA THR A 249 7.26 13.35 5.49
C THR A 249 7.64 13.85 4.10
N VAL A 250 7.79 15.17 3.96
CA VAL A 250 8.04 15.82 2.67
C VAL A 250 9.40 16.54 2.69
N PRO A 251 10.33 16.25 1.76
CA PRO A 251 11.63 16.92 1.72
C PRO A 251 11.55 18.40 1.34
N LYS A 252 12.23 19.28 2.09
CA LYS A 252 12.29 20.73 1.79
C LYS A 252 12.88 21.05 0.41
N ARG A 253 13.72 20.17 -0.16
CA ARG A 253 14.27 20.33 -1.52
C ARG A 253 13.19 20.41 -2.59
N LEU A 254 12.00 19.87 -2.33
CA LEU A 254 10.85 20.03 -3.23
C LEU A 254 10.39 21.50 -3.36
N LYS A 255 10.93 22.43 -2.56
CA LYS A 255 10.75 23.88 -2.77
C LYS A 255 11.44 24.40 -4.04
N ASP A 256 12.45 23.69 -4.53
CA ASP A 256 13.19 24.08 -5.73
C ASP A 256 12.40 23.82 -7.02
N TYR A 257 11.30 23.06 -6.91
CA TYR A 257 10.42 22.69 -8.02
C TYR A 257 9.21 23.62 -8.02
N ASN A 258 9.21 24.60 -8.92
CA ASN A 258 8.17 25.62 -9.04
C ASN A 258 7.36 25.47 -10.32
N ILE A 259 6.04 25.59 -10.22
CA ILE A 259 5.13 25.77 -11.35
C ILE A 259 4.28 27.02 -11.05
N GLY A 260 4.51 28.07 -11.84
CA GLY A 260 3.90 29.37 -11.59
C GLY A 260 4.41 30.00 -10.30
N ASP A 261 3.50 30.34 -9.40
CA ASP A 261 3.76 30.98 -8.11
C ASP A 261 3.86 30.00 -6.93
N LYS A 262 3.75 28.69 -7.19
CA LYS A 262 3.78 27.65 -6.16
C LYS A 262 4.95 26.71 -6.33
N ASN A 263 5.48 26.26 -5.18
CA ASN A 263 6.44 25.17 -5.13
C ASN A 263 5.78 23.85 -4.75
N LEU A 264 6.36 22.74 -5.19
CA LEU A 264 5.85 21.39 -5.00
C LEU A 264 5.73 21.01 -3.50
N PHE A 265 6.67 21.45 -2.66
CA PHE A 265 6.61 21.20 -1.21
C PHE A 265 5.32 21.75 -0.58
N ASP A 266 4.99 23.01 -0.84
CA ASP A 266 3.79 23.66 -0.28
C ASP A 266 2.51 23.06 -0.87
N VAL A 267 2.52 22.66 -2.15
CA VAL A 267 1.39 22.00 -2.81
C VAL A 267 1.08 20.64 -2.19
N ILE A 268 2.10 19.78 -1.99
CA ILE A 268 1.93 18.48 -1.34
C ILE A 268 1.39 18.66 0.09
N LYS A 269 1.94 19.63 0.83
CA LYS A 269 1.51 19.93 2.20
C LYS A 269 0.03 20.36 2.26
N GLU A 270 -0.40 21.26 1.38
CA GLU A 270 -1.80 21.72 1.31
C GLU A 270 -2.76 20.54 1.07
N CYS A 271 -2.40 19.64 0.15
CA CYS A 271 -3.23 18.49 -0.20
C CYS A 271 -3.29 17.46 0.91
N PHE A 272 -2.15 17.17 1.52
CA PHE A 272 -2.06 16.25 2.64
C PHE A 272 -2.92 16.73 3.83
N GLN A 273 -2.88 18.03 4.12
CA GLN A 273 -3.73 18.62 5.16
C GLN A 273 -5.23 18.41 4.86
N LYS A 274 -5.68 18.68 3.63
CA LYS A 274 -7.07 18.45 3.20
C LYS A 274 -7.50 16.99 3.33
N PHE A 275 -6.61 16.04 3.04
CA PHE A 275 -6.90 14.61 3.25
C PHE A 275 -7.12 14.30 4.72
N CYS A 276 -6.23 14.78 5.60
CA CYS A 276 -6.33 14.52 7.04
C CYS A 276 -7.63 15.11 7.62
N GLU A 277 -7.98 16.34 7.23
CA GLU A 277 -9.23 17.00 7.63
C GLU A 277 -10.47 16.18 7.22
N ARG A 278 -10.45 15.58 6.02
CA ARG A 278 -11.59 14.80 5.50
C ARG A 278 -11.72 13.41 6.08
N LEU A 279 -10.60 12.74 6.32
CA LEU A 279 -10.59 11.40 6.89
C LEU A 279 -10.80 11.41 8.41
N GLY A 280 -10.76 12.58 9.06
CA GLY A 280 -10.81 12.64 10.52
C GLY A 280 -9.64 11.91 11.19
N PHE A 281 -8.53 11.72 10.47
CA PHE A 281 -7.32 11.10 10.97
C PHE A 281 -6.48 12.15 11.68
N PHE A 282 -6.74 12.36 12.97
CA PHE A 282 -6.07 13.39 13.75
C PHE A 282 -4.78 12.86 14.39
N LYS A 283 -3.73 12.73 13.58
CA LYS A 283 -2.34 12.90 14.05
C LYS A 283 -1.39 13.22 12.90
N ILE A 284 -1.34 14.48 12.50
CA ILE A 284 -0.32 14.98 11.56
C ILE A 284 1.01 15.06 12.32
N LYS A 285 1.93 14.13 12.07
CA LYS A 285 3.34 14.28 12.45
C LYS A 285 4.13 14.68 11.21
N ILE A 286 4.38 15.99 11.05
CA ILE A 286 5.36 16.46 10.06
C ILE A 286 6.73 16.36 10.73
N GLU A 287 7.36 15.20 10.62
CA GLU A 287 8.76 15.09 11.00
C GLU A 287 9.62 15.73 9.92
N HIS A 288 10.47 16.68 10.30
CA HIS A 288 11.48 17.26 9.43
C HIS A 288 12.87 16.88 9.95
N GLY A 289 13.78 16.54 9.05
CA GLY A 289 15.17 16.17 9.39
C GLY A 289 16.05 17.30 9.94
N LEU A 290 15.48 18.32 10.60
CA LEU A 290 16.19 19.49 11.11
C LEU A 290 15.53 20.04 12.39
N GLY A 291 15.89 19.52 13.57
CA GLY A 291 15.60 20.16 14.86
C GLY A 291 14.12 20.22 15.28
N ASP A 292 13.81 21.08 16.25
CA ASP A 292 12.53 21.13 16.99
C ASP A 292 11.30 21.31 16.07
N PRO A 293 10.19 20.60 16.36
CA PRO A 293 8.96 20.66 15.58
C PRO A 293 8.38 22.08 15.55
N LEU A 294 7.89 22.50 14.37
CA LEU A 294 7.01 23.67 14.28
C LEU A 294 5.77 23.43 15.16
N GLU A 295 5.45 24.41 16.02
CA GLU A 295 4.22 24.41 16.82
C GLU A 295 3.02 24.14 15.90
N VAL A 296 2.39 23.00 16.13
CA VAL A 296 1.10 22.64 15.54
C VAL A 296 0.09 23.64 16.08
N SER A 297 -0.72 24.27 15.21
CA SER A 297 -1.78 25.14 15.68
C SER A 297 -2.80 24.31 16.48
N ASP A 298 -2.94 24.57 17.78
CA ASP A 298 -3.88 23.94 18.72
C ASP A 298 -5.37 24.09 18.35
N HIS A 299 -5.69 24.74 17.24
CA HIS A 299 -7.06 24.98 16.79
C HIS A 299 -7.82 23.73 16.31
N LEU A 300 -7.17 22.57 16.23
CA LEU A 300 -7.75 21.37 15.62
C LEU A 300 -7.90 20.18 16.58
N GLU A 301 -7.49 20.30 17.86
CA GLU A 301 -7.70 19.24 18.87
C GLU A 301 -9.18 19.09 19.31
N ASN A 302 -10.08 19.98 18.87
CA ASN A 302 -11.48 20.04 19.30
C ASN A 302 -12.52 19.68 18.22
N MET A 303 -12.13 19.00 17.12
CA MET A 303 -13.11 18.54 16.13
C MET A 303 -13.70 17.19 16.52
N GLU A 304 -15.03 17.12 16.62
CA GLU A 304 -15.75 15.86 16.82
C GLU A 304 -15.42 14.86 15.69
N PRO A 305 -15.19 13.57 16.01
CA PRO A 305 -14.94 12.55 15.01
C PRO A 305 -16.13 12.44 14.05
N PRO A 306 -15.89 12.21 12.75
CA PRO A 306 -16.97 12.11 11.78
C PRO A 306 -17.86 10.89 12.08
N ILE A 307 -19.15 11.08 11.84
CA ILE A 307 -20.20 10.07 11.97
C ILE A 307 -19.84 8.87 11.08
N ARG A 308 -19.91 7.66 11.67
CA ARG A 308 -19.67 6.35 11.03
C ARG A 308 -20.21 6.32 9.59
N SER A 309 -19.35 6.40 8.58
CA SER A 309 -19.77 6.26 7.18
C SER A 309 -19.91 4.77 6.82
N ASN A 310 -20.99 4.14 7.30
CA ASN A 310 -21.43 2.83 6.82
C ASN A 310 -22.84 2.93 6.21
N GLU A 311 -23.11 3.96 5.41
CA GLU A 311 -24.28 4.00 4.52
C GLU A 311 -23.92 3.85 3.04
N HIS A 312 -22.73 3.35 2.72
CA HIS A 312 -22.42 2.86 1.38
C HIS A 312 -22.23 1.35 1.42
N GLY A 313 -23.39 0.72 1.36
CA GLY A 313 -23.61 -0.72 1.32
C GLY A 313 -25.11 -0.92 1.38
N LEU A 314 -25.78 -0.72 0.24
CA LEU A 314 -27.06 -1.31 -0.18
C LEU A 314 -27.52 -0.66 -1.49
N ASN A 315 -27.04 -1.20 -2.60
CA ASN A 315 -27.85 -1.59 -3.77
C ASN A 315 -27.01 -2.43 -4.73
#